data_AF-A0A158QND0-F1
#
_entry.id   AF-A0A158QND0-F1
#
_cell.length_a   1.000
_cell.length_b   1.000
_cell.length_c   1.000
_cell.angle_alpha   90.00
_cell.angle_beta   90.00
_cell.angle_gamma   90.00
#
_symmetry.space_group_name_H-M   'P 1'
#
loop_
_entity.id
_entity.type
_entity.pdbx_description
1 polymer ?
#
loop_
_entity_poly.entity_id
_entity_poly.type
_entity_poly.pdbx_seq_one_letter_code
_entity_poly.pdbx_strand_id
1 'polypeptide(L)'
;MGVDWFRGSGGGSAPVSASFAIVGGVLAFHSINWLCGMTRLENLVGFVHPKYEKVEKVFRKNFHDGWEREGAAIAVYHKGELIVDLQGGYADKSSGRKWTPETRTVVFSATKVCHDFTLSA
;
A
#
# COMPACT_ATOMS: atom_id res chain seq x y z
N MET A 1 -52.22 -38.43 -41.09
CA MET A 1 -50.75 -38.44 -41.24
C MET A 1 -50.32 -36.99 -41.17
N GLY A 2 -50.04 -36.35 -40.03
CA GLY A 2 -49.30 -36.84 -38.87
C GLY A 2 -47.82 -36.48 -39.06
N VAL A 3 -47.37 -35.38 -38.47
CA VAL A 3 -46.08 -35.29 -37.75
C VAL A 3 -46.02 -33.99 -36.96
N ASP A 4 -46.17 -34.15 -35.64
CA ASP A 4 -45.84 -33.21 -34.59
C ASP A 4 -44.36 -32.84 -34.63
N TRP A 5 -44.05 -31.55 -34.78
CA TRP A 5 -42.69 -31.02 -34.58
C TRP A 5 -42.57 -30.10 -33.36
N PHE A 6 -43.60 -30.04 -32.51
CA PHE A 6 -43.51 -29.41 -31.19
C PHE A 6 -42.93 -30.40 -30.17
N ARG A 7 -41.59 -30.54 -30.13
CA ARG A 7 -40.92 -31.13 -28.97
C ARG A 7 -39.47 -30.68 -28.82
N GLY A 8 -39.30 -29.60 -28.04
CA GLY A 8 -38.23 -29.41 -27.07
C GLY A 8 -36.78 -29.30 -27.56
N SER A 9 -36.22 -28.09 -27.51
CA SER A 9 -34.87 -27.89 -26.98
C SER A 9 -34.90 -26.71 -26.02
N GLY A 10 -34.76 -27.02 -24.72
CA GLY A 10 -34.70 -26.04 -23.65
C GLY A 10 -33.45 -25.19 -23.79
N GLY A 11 -33.59 -24.01 -24.36
CA GLY A 11 -32.62 -22.93 -24.23
C GLY A 11 -32.76 -22.31 -22.84
N GLY A 12 -32.15 -22.94 -21.84
CA GLY A 12 -32.03 -22.37 -20.49
C GLY A 12 -31.17 -21.12 -20.54
N SER A 13 -31.78 -19.97 -20.83
CA SER A 13 -31.19 -18.67 -20.50
C SER A 13 -30.93 -18.67 -19.00
N ALA A 14 -29.66 -18.61 -18.60
CA ALA A 14 -29.30 -18.48 -17.19
C ALA A 14 -30.16 -17.35 -16.57
N PRO A 15 -30.77 -17.56 -15.39
CA PRO A 15 -31.61 -16.55 -14.79
C PRO A 15 -30.76 -15.30 -14.59
N VAL A 16 -31.29 -14.13 -14.97
CA VAL A 16 -30.58 -12.84 -14.91
C VAL A 16 -30.00 -12.57 -13.51
N SER A 17 -30.55 -13.20 -12.46
CA SER A 17 -30.04 -13.21 -11.09
C SER A 17 -28.61 -13.77 -10.95
N ALA A 18 -28.24 -14.79 -11.75
CA ALA A 18 -26.91 -15.37 -11.75
C ALA A 18 -25.86 -14.39 -12.31
N SER A 19 -26.22 -13.62 -13.35
CA SER A 19 -25.34 -12.59 -13.93
C SER A 19 -25.09 -11.43 -12.97
N PHE A 20 -26.10 -10.98 -12.23
CA PHE A 20 -25.93 -9.95 -11.20
C PHE A 20 -25.08 -10.42 -10.02
N ALA A 21 -25.21 -11.69 -9.62
CA ALA A 21 -24.37 -12.28 -8.56
C ALA A 21 -22.90 -12.37 -8.96
N ILE A 22 -22.62 -12.69 -10.23
CA ILE A 22 -21.25 -12.74 -10.78
C ILE A 22 -20.65 -11.33 -10.83
N VAL A 23 -21.37 -10.34 -11.36
CA VAL A 23 -20.88 -8.95 -11.43
C VAL A 23 -20.68 -8.36 -10.03
N GLY A 24 -21.62 -8.59 -9.11
CA GLY A 24 -21.48 -8.18 -7.71
C GLY A 24 -20.28 -8.85 -7.03
N GLY A 25 -20.05 -10.14 -7.28
CA GLY A 25 -18.89 -10.88 -6.78
C GLY A 25 -17.56 -10.38 -7.35
N VAL A 26 -17.51 -10.06 -8.64
CA VAL A 26 -16.31 -9.51 -9.30
C VAL A 26 -16.03 -8.10 -8.79
N LEU A 27 -17.04 -7.25 -8.63
CA LEU A 27 -16.88 -5.91 -8.07
C LEU A 27 -16.47 -5.96 -6.60
N ALA A 28 -17.05 -6.84 -5.80
CA ALA A 28 -16.65 -7.06 -4.41
C ALA A 28 -15.21 -7.60 -4.33
N PHE A 29 -14.84 -8.56 -5.17
CA PHE A 29 -13.47 -9.09 -5.24
C PHE A 29 -12.46 -8.02 -5.70
N HIS A 30 -12.79 -7.22 -6.71
CA HIS A 30 -11.96 -6.09 -7.13
C HIS A 30 -11.84 -5.04 -6.02
N SER A 31 -12.92 -4.74 -5.32
CA SER A 31 -12.93 -3.79 -4.20
C SER A 31 -12.10 -4.31 -3.01
N ILE A 32 -12.21 -5.60 -2.70
CA ILE A 32 -11.41 -6.25 -1.64
C ILE A 32 -9.94 -6.32 -2.05
N ASN A 33 -9.63 -6.68 -3.30
CA ASN A 33 -8.26 -6.74 -3.79
C ASN A 33 -7.64 -5.33 -3.91
N TRP A 34 -8.45 -4.32 -4.24
CA TRP A 34 -8.07 -2.91 -4.16
C TRP A 34 -7.77 -2.50 -2.70
N LEU A 35 -8.67 -2.78 -1.76
CA LEU A 35 -8.49 -2.49 -0.33
C LEU A 35 -7.30 -3.25 0.30
N CYS A 36 -7.05 -4.50 -0.11
CA CYS A 36 -5.89 -5.29 0.31
C CYS A 36 -4.61 -4.86 -0.42
N GLY A 37 -4.71 -4.37 -1.65
CA GLY A 37 -3.60 -3.80 -2.42
C GLY A 37 -3.10 -2.47 -1.86
N MET A 38 -3.98 -1.71 -1.19
CA MET A 38 -3.67 -0.43 -0.53
C MET A 38 -2.61 -0.50 0.59
N THR A 39 -2.26 -1.69 1.08
CA THR A 39 -1.32 -1.85 2.21
C THR A 39 0.06 -2.36 1.82
N ARG A 40 0.30 -2.70 0.54
CA ARG A 40 1.44 -3.52 0.14
C ARG A 40 2.73 -2.71 -0.07
N LEU A 41 3.25 -2.14 1.00
CA LEU A 41 4.67 -1.89 1.15
C LEU A 41 5.30 -3.16 1.75
N GLU A 42 5.84 -4.03 0.89
CA GLU A 42 6.34 -5.37 1.28
C GLU A 42 7.54 -5.31 2.22
N ASN A 43 8.32 -4.23 2.17
CA ASN A 43 9.54 -4.06 2.94
C ASN A 43 9.45 -2.90 3.94
N LEU A 44 8.29 -2.70 4.55
CA LEU A 44 8.22 -1.80 5.70
C LEU A 44 8.96 -2.43 6.88
N VAL A 45 9.96 -1.72 7.39
CA VAL A 45 10.76 -2.09 8.56
C VAL A 45 10.64 -1.00 9.61
N GLY A 46 10.58 -1.39 10.88
CA GLY A 46 10.61 -0.47 12.00
C GLY A 46 9.54 -0.77 13.06
N PHE A 47 9.25 0.23 13.88
CA PHE A 47 8.33 0.14 15.01
C PHE A 47 7.41 1.37 15.07
N VAL A 48 6.16 1.14 15.47
CA VAL A 48 5.19 2.18 15.77
C VAL A 48 4.56 1.86 17.10
N HIS A 49 4.56 2.83 18.00
CA HIS A 49 3.86 2.70 19.27
C HIS A 49 2.34 2.55 18.99
N PRO A 50 1.61 1.61 19.66
CA PRO A 50 0.22 1.26 19.33
C PRO A 50 -0.75 2.46 19.24
N LYS A 51 -0.54 3.47 20.09
CA LYS A 51 -1.30 4.73 20.06
C LYS A 51 -1.24 5.48 18.71
N TYR A 52 -0.20 5.27 17.91
CA TYR A 52 0.09 5.98 16.67
C TYR A 52 0.04 5.11 15.42
N GLU A 53 -0.63 3.95 15.46
CA GLU A 53 -0.83 3.05 14.29
C GLU A 53 -1.35 3.76 13.03
N LYS A 54 -2.09 4.87 13.19
CA LYS A 54 -2.56 5.67 12.06
C LYS A 54 -1.41 6.21 11.20
N VAL A 55 -0.24 6.47 11.80
CA VAL A 55 0.95 6.93 11.07
C VAL A 55 1.43 5.87 10.10
N GLU A 56 1.49 4.60 10.52
CA GLU A 56 1.87 3.49 9.63
C GLU A 56 0.92 3.39 8.43
N LYS A 57 -0.38 3.50 8.68
CA LYS A 57 -1.41 3.42 7.63
C LYS A 57 -1.24 4.54 6.59
N VAL A 58 -1.00 5.77 7.05
CA VAL A 58 -0.78 6.91 6.15
C VAL A 58 0.54 6.75 5.40
N PHE A 59 1.60 6.31 6.08
CA PHE A 59 2.90 6.05 5.45
C PHE A 59 2.76 5.04 4.30
N ARG A 60 2.12 3.88 4.55
CA ARG A 60 1.83 2.88 3.49
C ARG A 60 0.98 3.47 2.35
N LYS A 61 -0.01 4.31 2.68
CA LYS A 61 -0.86 4.99 1.70
C LYS A 61 -0.05 5.94 0.80
N ASN A 62 0.94 6.65 1.32
CA ASN A 62 1.77 7.55 0.49
C ASN A 62 2.54 6.79 -0.59
N PHE A 63 3.04 5.59 -0.30
CA PHE A 63 3.66 4.73 -1.31
C PHE A 63 2.63 4.24 -2.33
N HIS A 64 1.47 3.80 -1.87
CA HIS A 64 0.39 3.33 -2.74
C HIS A 64 -0.08 4.42 -3.71
N ASP A 65 -0.28 5.63 -3.22
CA ASP A 65 -0.75 6.77 -4.04
C ASP A 65 0.35 7.32 -4.96
N GLY A 66 1.56 6.75 -4.92
CA GLY A 66 2.69 7.14 -5.74
C GLY A 66 3.34 8.46 -5.31
N TRP A 67 3.04 8.95 -4.10
CA TRP A 67 3.66 10.16 -3.55
C TRP A 67 5.12 9.89 -3.21
N GLU A 68 5.42 8.69 -2.70
CA GLU A 68 6.78 8.21 -2.49
C GLU A 68 7.22 7.35 -3.69
N ARG A 69 8.02 7.93 -4.60
CA ARG A 69 8.42 7.27 -5.87
C ARG A 69 9.42 6.13 -5.68
N GLU A 70 10.23 6.20 -4.63
CA GLU A 70 11.34 5.29 -4.36
C GLU A 70 11.24 4.73 -2.95
N GLY A 71 11.86 5.39 -1.98
CA GLY A 71 11.89 4.99 -0.58
C GLY A 71 11.85 6.20 0.34
N ALA A 72 11.34 5.98 1.54
CA ALA A 72 11.21 7.00 2.56
C ALA A 72 11.47 6.39 3.94
N ALA A 73 11.87 7.26 4.86
CA ALA A 73 12.03 6.94 6.27
C ALA A 73 11.50 8.10 7.13
N ILE A 74 10.87 7.76 8.25
CA ILE A 74 10.35 8.73 9.21
C ILE A 74 10.63 8.25 10.64
N ALA A 75 11.20 9.14 11.45
CA ALA A 75 11.37 8.95 12.88
C ALA A 75 10.68 10.09 13.63
N VAL A 76 9.91 9.75 14.67
CA VAL A 76 9.19 10.71 15.50
C VAL A 76 9.53 10.48 16.95
N TYR A 77 10.02 11.54 17.60
CA TYR A 77 10.26 11.60 19.02
C TYR A 77 9.17 12.41 19.72
N HIS A 78 8.64 11.89 20.82
CA HIS A 78 7.74 12.63 21.70
C HIS A 78 8.29 12.60 23.12
N LYS A 79 8.57 13.78 23.69
CA LYS A 79 9.16 13.93 25.03
C LYS A 79 10.46 13.13 25.24
N GLY A 80 11.30 13.04 24.20
CA GLY A 80 12.57 12.32 24.24
C GLY A 80 12.45 10.82 23.95
N GLU A 81 11.25 10.27 23.83
CA GLU A 81 11.03 8.86 23.50
C GLU A 81 10.77 8.68 22.00
N LEU A 82 11.41 7.68 21.39
CA LEU A 82 11.15 7.29 20.01
C LEU A 82 9.83 6.53 19.95
N ILE A 83 8.81 7.16 19.38
CA ILE A 83 7.46 6.59 19.32
C ILE A 83 7.13 6.00 17.94
N VAL A 84 7.83 6.43 16.90
CA VAL A 84 7.68 5.94 15.52
C VAL A 84 9.06 5.93 14.87
N ASP A 85 9.43 4.81 14.27
CA ASP A 85 10.54 4.67 13.33
C ASP A 85 10.06 3.75 12.21
N LEU A 86 9.84 4.29 11.02
CA LEU A 86 9.31 3.55 9.88
C LEU A 86 10.15 3.82 8.65
N GLN A 87 10.50 2.76 7.94
CA GLN A 87 11.38 2.84 6.77
C GLN A 87 10.90 1.84 5.72
N GLY A 88 10.95 2.20 4.44
CA GLY A 88 10.56 1.27 3.38
C GLY A 88 10.70 1.80 1.97
N GLY A 89 10.43 0.93 1.00
CA GLY A 89 10.57 1.22 -0.42
C GLY A 89 11.97 0.90 -0.95
N TYR A 90 12.45 1.65 -1.92
CA TYR A 90 13.75 1.40 -2.55
C TYR A 90 14.78 2.42 -2.09
N ALA A 91 15.96 1.93 -1.74
CA ALA A 91 17.13 2.78 -1.50
C ALA A 91 17.74 3.29 -2.81
N ASP A 92 17.57 2.51 -3.88
CA ASP A 92 17.86 2.92 -5.25
C ASP A 92 16.99 2.07 -6.18
N LYS A 93 16.03 2.74 -6.84
CA LYS A 93 15.08 2.06 -7.73
C LYS A 93 15.73 1.59 -9.02
N SER A 94 16.78 2.27 -9.50
CA SER A 94 17.46 1.94 -10.76
C SER A 94 18.24 0.62 -10.66
N SER A 95 18.86 0.36 -9.51
CA SER A 95 19.55 -0.90 -9.21
C SER A 95 18.66 -1.95 -8.55
N GLY A 96 17.39 -1.63 -8.25
CA GLY A 96 16.45 -2.50 -7.54
C GLY A 96 16.81 -2.72 -6.06
N ARG A 97 17.70 -1.90 -5.50
CA ARG A 97 18.17 -2.04 -4.12
C ARG A 97 17.08 -1.61 -3.14
N LYS A 98 16.62 -2.56 -2.33
CA LYS A 98 15.60 -2.32 -1.30
C LYS A 98 16.16 -1.48 -0.16
N TRP A 99 15.26 -0.74 0.50
CA TRP A 99 15.58 -0.03 1.74
C TRP A 99 15.89 -1.02 2.86
N THR A 100 16.97 -0.76 3.60
CA THR A 100 17.38 -1.47 4.81
C THR A 100 17.63 -0.47 5.93
N PRO A 101 17.64 -0.88 7.21
CA PRO A 101 17.94 0.02 8.34
C PRO A 101 19.30 0.74 8.23
N GLU A 102 20.24 0.17 7.49
CA GLU A 102 21.59 0.72 7.26
C GLU A 102 21.63 1.68 6.05
N THR A 103 20.49 1.84 5.35
CA THR A 103 20.39 2.73 4.19
C THR A 103 20.54 4.18 4.62
N ARG A 104 21.53 4.86 4.03
CA ARG A 104 21.77 6.29 4.24
C ARG A 104 21.25 7.06 3.05
N THR A 105 20.57 8.17 3.32
CA THR A 105 20.07 9.09 2.29
C THR A 105 20.71 10.48 2.44
N VAL A 106 20.81 11.21 1.34
CA VAL A 106 21.29 12.60 1.35
C VAL A 106 20.14 13.49 1.80
N VAL A 107 20.32 14.16 2.94
CA VAL A 107 19.30 15.04 3.55
C VAL A 107 19.39 16.50 3.09
N PHE A 108 20.24 16.78 2.08
CA PHE A 108 20.46 18.09 1.47
C PHE A 108 20.63 19.21 2.50
N SER A 109 19.76 20.22 2.47
CA SER A 109 19.84 21.39 3.34
C SER A 109 19.64 21.09 4.82
N ALA A 110 19.10 19.93 5.19
CA ALA A 110 18.98 19.57 6.61
C ALA A 110 20.36 19.47 7.29
N THR A 111 21.44 19.18 6.55
CA THR A 111 22.82 19.20 7.07
C THR A 111 23.24 20.56 7.64
N LYS A 112 22.60 21.66 7.22
CA LYS A 112 22.87 23.02 7.76
C LYS A 112 22.62 23.10 9.26
N VAL A 113 21.61 22.39 9.78
CA VAL A 113 21.28 22.37 11.21
C VAL A 113 22.42 21.73 12.01
N CYS A 114 23.05 20.69 11.47
CA CYS A 114 24.19 20.05 12.10
C CYS A 114 25.41 20.99 12.19
N HIS A 115 25.63 21.80 11.14
CA HIS A 115 26.70 22.79 11.13
C HIS A 115 26.47 23.89 12.18
N ASP A 116 25.23 24.41 12.26
CA ASP A 116 24.88 25.43 13.25
C ASP A 116 25.03 24.93 14.69
N PHE A 117 24.63 23.68 14.97
CA PHE A 117 24.76 23.07 16.30
C PHE A 117 26.21 23.08 16.81
N THR A 118 27.19 22.83 15.94
CA THR A 118 28.62 22.85 16.32
C THR A 118 29.16 24.23 16.64
N LEU A 119 28.52 25.31 16.18
CA LEU A 119 28.91 26.69 16.49
C LEU A 119 28.27 27.21 17.78
N SER A 120 27.23 26.54 18.28
CA SER A 120 26.51 26.91 19.50
C SER A 120 27.00 26.17 20.75
N ALA A 121 27.96 25.24 20.61
CA ALA A 121 28.53 24.44 21.70
C ALA A 121 29.97 24.88 22.01
#